data_AF-A0A972YFT3-F1
#
_entry.id   AF-A0A972YFT3-F1
#
_cell.length_a   1.000
_cell.length_b   1.000
_cell.length_c   1.000
_cell.angle_alpha   90.00
_cell.angle_beta   90.00
_cell.angle_gamma   90.00
#
_symmetry.space_group_name_H-M   'P 1'
#
loop_
_entity.id
_entity.type
_entity.pdbx_description
1 polymer ?
#
loop_
_entity_poly.entity_id
_entity_poly.type
_entity_poly.pdbx_seq_one_letter_code
_entity_poly.pdbx_strand_id
1 'polypeptide(L)'
;MYKKLHIEEEKANNSKTLKKTKATKKATKTRQETAKRKIENSINMMRLLNAKITVYSVAKDAKVSYNTASKYKDYILQNAN
;
A
#
# COMPACT_ATOMS: atom_id res chain seq x y z
N MET A 1 -2.26 14.89 -33.70
CA MET A 1 -2.42 14.32 -32.34
C MET A 1 -1.16 13.60 -31.87
N TYR A 2 -0.66 12.62 -32.62
CA TYR A 2 0.56 11.84 -32.32
C TYR A 2 1.84 12.65 -32.00
N LYS A 3 2.12 13.72 -32.75
CA LYS A 3 3.34 14.52 -32.56
C LYS A 3 3.39 15.23 -31.19
N LYS A 4 2.23 15.62 -30.63
CA LYS A 4 2.15 16.25 -29.30
C LYS A 4 2.38 15.22 -28.18
N LEU A 5 1.81 14.02 -28.31
CA LEU A 5 1.99 12.92 -27.37
C LEU A 5 3.47 12.54 -27.21
N HIS A 6 4.20 12.40 -28.31
CA HIS A 6 5.65 12.10 -28.24
C HIS A 6 6.48 13.19 -27.56
N ILE A 7 6.15 14.47 -27.78
CA ILE A 7 6.84 15.59 -27.11
C ILE A 7 6.58 15.55 -25.59
N GLU A 8 5.38 15.15 -25.16
CA GLU A 8 5.04 15.01 -23.74
C GLU A 8 5.76 13.82 -23.10
N GLU A 9 5.85 12.68 -23.80
CA GLU A 9 6.59 11.50 -23.34
C GLU A 9 8.09 11.78 -23.18
N GLU A 10 8.71 12.47 -24.14
CA GLU A 10 10.12 12.87 -24.07
C GLU A 10 10.39 13.82 -22.90
N LYS A 11 9.54 14.84 -22.70
CA LYS A 11 9.63 15.75 -21.54
C LYS A 11 9.51 14.99 -20.22
N ALA A 12 8.58 14.03 -20.14
CA ALA A 12 8.41 13.21 -18.95
C ALA A 12 9.63 12.34 -18.66
N ASN A 13 10.24 11.75 -19.69
CA ASN A 13 11.45 10.93 -19.53
C ASN A 13 12.67 11.77 -19.14
N ASN A 14 12.86 12.95 -19.74
CA ASN A 14 13.95 13.86 -19.37
C ASN A 14 13.82 14.40 -17.94
N SER A 15 12.59 14.51 -17.40
CA SER A 15 12.36 14.93 -16.01
C SER A 15 12.69 13.85 -14.96
N LYS A 16 12.66 12.56 -15.34
CA LYS A 16 12.93 11.40 -14.45
C LYS A 16 14.43 11.23 -14.18
N THR A 17 15.00 12.09 -13.36
CA THR A 17 16.38 11.91 -12.91
C THR A 17 16.51 10.70 -11.98
N LEU A 18 17.68 10.05 -11.96
CA LEU A 18 17.96 8.92 -11.07
C LEU A 18 17.71 9.25 -9.59
N LYS A 19 18.03 10.48 -9.17
CA LYS A 19 17.76 10.96 -7.80
C LYS A 19 16.25 11.02 -7.49
N LYS A 20 15.45 11.61 -8.38
CA LYS A 20 13.98 11.70 -8.21
C LYS A 20 13.32 10.31 -8.20
N THR A 21 13.77 9.41 -9.08
CA THR A 21 13.29 8.03 -9.13
C THR A 21 13.62 7.28 -7.83
N LYS A 22 14.85 7.40 -7.31
CA LYS A 22 15.25 6.80 -6.02
C LYS A 22 14.42 7.35 -4.85
N ALA A 23 14.22 8.66 -4.79
CA ALA A 23 13.40 9.29 -3.75
C ALA A 23 11.94 8.80 -3.79
N THR A 24 11.35 8.71 -4.99
CA THR A 24 9.99 8.19 -5.18
C THR A 24 9.87 6.73 -4.75
N LYS A 25 10.82 5.86 -5.16
CA LYS A 25 10.87 4.46 -4.74
C LYS A 25 10.95 4.33 -3.22
N LYS A 26 11.80 5.14 -2.57
CA LYS A 26 11.93 5.16 -1.11
C LYS A 26 10.63 5.58 -0.44
N ALA A 27 9.99 6.66 -0.88
CA ALA A 27 8.71 7.11 -0.35
C ALA A 27 7.61 6.05 -0.51
N THR A 28 7.54 5.38 -1.67
CA THR A 28 6.59 4.29 -1.91
C THR A 28 6.85 3.11 -0.99
N LYS A 29 8.11 2.70 -0.80
CA LYS A 29 8.48 1.62 0.12
C LYS A 29 8.06 1.95 1.56
N THR A 30 8.36 3.16 2.04
CA THR A 30 7.93 3.61 3.38
C THR A 30 6.41 3.61 3.52
N ARG A 31 5.66 4.02 2.50
CA ARG A 31 4.17 3.95 2.52
C ARG A 31 3.66 2.51 2.59
N GLN A 32 4.31 1.57 1.89
CA GLN A 32 3.95 0.15 1.95
C GLN A 32 4.27 -0.45 3.33
N GLU A 33 5.44 -0.16 3.89
CA GLU A 33 5.85 -0.64 5.21
C GLU A 33 4.94 -0.10 6.33
N THR A 34 4.57 1.18 6.27
CA THR A 34 3.63 1.77 7.24
C THR A 34 2.24 1.16 7.14
N ALA A 35 1.74 0.88 5.94
CA ALA A 35 0.47 0.17 5.78
C ALA A 35 0.54 -1.26 6.34
N LYS A 36 1.62 -1.99 6.05
CA LYS A 36 1.86 -3.34 6.58
C LYS A 36 1.87 -3.34 8.12
N ARG A 37 2.62 -2.45 8.75
CA ARG A 37 2.68 -2.33 10.22
C ARG A 37 1.32 -2.03 10.85
N LYS A 38 0.50 -1.18 10.23
CA LYS A 38 -0.86 -0.90 10.70
C LYS A 38 -1.74 -2.15 10.66
N ILE A 39 -1.67 -2.91 9.57
CA ILE A 39 -2.42 -4.15 9.40
C ILE A 39 -1.99 -5.19 10.43
N GLU A 40 -0.68 -5.39 10.62
CA GLU A 40 -0.12 -6.29 11.63
C GLU A 40 -0.58 -5.93 13.05
N ASN A 41 -0.49 -4.65 13.41
CA ASN A 41 -0.95 -4.16 14.71
C ASN A 41 -2.44 -4.40 14.92
N SER A 42 -3.28 -4.11 13.91
CA SER A 42 -4.71 -4.36 14.00
C SER A 42 -5.03 -5.85 14.14
N ILE A 43 -4.38 -6.73 13.37
CA ILE A 43 -4.56 -8.18 13.53
C ILE A 43 -4.21 -8.62 14.95
N ASN A 44 -3.09 -8.13 15.51
CA ASN A 44 -2.69 -8.45 16.87
C ASN A 44 -3.72 -7.97 17.90
N MET A 45 -4.22 -6.74 17.77
CA MET A 45 -5.26 -6.21 18.66
C MET A 45 -6.55 -7.00 18.54
N MET A 46 -6.97 -7.34 17.32
CA MET A 46 -8.17 -8.16 17.09
C MET A 46 -8.03 -9.56 17.69
N ARG A 47 -6.84 -10.17 17.60
CA ARG A 47 -6.53 -11.46 18.23
C ARG A 47 -6.62 -11.37 19.76
N LEU A 48 -6.06 -10.32 20.36
CA LEU A 48 -6.16 -10.08 21.81
C LEU A 48 -7.60 -9.92 22.28
N LEU A 49 -8.44 -9.28 21.46
CA LEU A 49 -9.86 -9.05 21.75
C LEU A 49 -10.77 -10.23 21.39
N ASN A 50 -10.22 -11.36 20.90
CA ASN A 50 -10.97 -12.48 20.32
C ASN A 50 -12.00 -12.04 19.26
N ALA A 51 -11.71 -10.96 18.55
CA ALA A 51 -12.56 -10.42 17.51
C ALA A 51 -12.36 -11.17 16.19
N LYS A 52 -13.42 -11.28 15.38
CA LYS A 52 -13.35 -11.94 14.07
C LYS A 52 -12.41 -11.18 13.11
N ILE A 53 -11.31 -11.83 12.73
CA ILE A 53 -10.33 -11.28 11.79
C ILE A 53 -10.86 -11.48 10.36
N THR A 54 -11.17 -10.37 9.69
CA THR A 54 -11.56 -10.34 8.28
C THR A 54 -10.88 -9.16 7.60
N VAL A 55 -10.76 -9.18 6.28
CA VAL A 55 -10.15 -8.07 5.53
C VAL A 55 -10.85 -6.74 5.82
N TYR A 56 -12.18 -6.77 5.94
CA TYR A 56 -12.98 -5.58 6.24
C TYR A 56 -12.77 -5.08 7.67
N SER A 57 -12.83 -5.97 8.66
CA SER A 57 -12.67 -5.59 10.07
C SER A 57 -11.26 -5.05 10.36
N VAL A 58 -10.23 -5.69 9.78
CA VAL A 58 -8.85 -5.20 9.85
C VAL A 58 -8.69 -3.85 9.16
N ALA A 59 -9.31 -3.64 7.99
CA ALA A 59 -9.25 -2.33 7.32
C ALA A 59 -9.85 -1.20 8.16
N LYS A 60 -10.99 -1.48 8.81
CA LYS A 60 -11.68 -0.54 9.70
C LYS A 60 -10.83 -0.19 10.92
N ASP A 61 -10.26 -1.20 11.58
CA ASP A 61 -9.42 -1.01 12.77
C ASP A 61 -8.10 -0.29 12.44
N ALA A 62 -7.42 -0.72 11.38
CA ALA A 62 -6.16 -0.13 10.93
C ALA A 62 -6.31 1.27 10.31
N LYS A 63 -7.55 1.75 10.14
CA LYS A 63 -7.90 3.02 9.46
C LYS A 63 -7.25 3.11 8.07
N VAL A 64 -7.35 2.03 7.30
CA VAL A 64 -6.85 1.96 5.92
C VAL A 64 -8.00 1.67 4.95
N SER A 65 -7.83 2.06 3.68
CA SER A 65 -8.82 1.73 2.66
C SER A 65 -8.94 0.21 2.47
N TYR A 66 -10.13 -0.26 2.09
CA TYR A 66 -10.34 -1.67 1.78
C TYR A 66 -9.37 -2.18 0.72
N ASN A 67 -9.11 -1.39 -0.33
CA ASN A 67 -8.17 -1.74 -1.39
C ASN A 67 -6.74 -1.93 -0.87
N THR A 68 -6.32 -1.11 0.10
CA THR A 68 -5.02 -1.26 0.75
C THR A 68 -4.97 -2.56 1.55
N ALA A 69 -6.01 -2.88 2.34
CA ALA A 69 -6.07 -4.12 3.10
C ALA A 69 -6.16 -5.36 2.20
N SER A 70 -6.90 -5.28 1.09
CA SER A 70 -7.08 -6.35 0.11
C SER A 70 -5.77 -6.78 -0.54
N LYS A 71 -4.81 -5.87 -0.70
CA LYS A 71 -3.43 -6.23 -1.13
C LYS A 71 -2.71 -7.17 -0.17
N TYR A 72 -3.13 -7.22 1.10
CA TYR A 72 -2.59 -8.09 2.14
C TYR A 72 -3.59 -9.17 2.57
N LYS A 73 -4.59 -9.49 1.73
CA LYS A 73 -5.65 -10.45 2.06
C LYS A 73 -5.10 -11.81 2.51
N ASP A 74 -4.06 -12.32 1.84
CA ASP A 74 -3.53 -13.66 2.11
C ASP A 74 -2.90 -13.72 3.50
N TYR A 75 -2.21 -12.65 3.89
CA TYR A 75 -1.64 -12.49 5.23
C TYR A 75 -2.74 -12.38 6.30
N ILE A 76 -3.81 -11.64 6.02
CA ILE A 76 -4.95 -11.49 6.95
C ILE A 76 -5.66 -12.84 7.14
N LEU A 77 -5.90 -13.59 6.06
CA LEU A 77 -6.59 -14.88 6.10
C LEU A 77 -5.77 -15.95 6.84
N GLN A 78 -4.45 -15.97 6.66
CA GLN A 78 -3.57 -16.87 7.41
C GLN A 78 -3.63 -16.64 8.92
N ASN A 79 -3.90 -15.41 9.36
CA ASN A 79 -3.96 -15.04 10.77
C ASN A 79 -5.37 -15.11 11.37
N ALA A 80 -6.38 -15.40 10.55
CA ALA A 80 -7.78 -15.49 10.96
C ALA A 80 -8.21 -16.89 11.44
N ASN A 81 -7.36 -17.90 11.22
CA ASN A 81 -7.54 -19.28 11.67
C ASN A 81 -6.84 -19.54 13.00
#